data_AF-I1R657-F1
#
_entry.id   AF-I1R657-F1
#
_cell.length_a   1.000
_cell.length_b   1.000
_cell.length_c   1.000
_cell.angle_alpha   90.00
_cell.angle_beta   90.00
_cell.angle_gamma   90.00
#
_symmetry.space_group_name_H-M   'P 1'
#
loop_
_entity.id
_entity.type
_entity.pdbx_description
1 polymer ?
#
loop_
_entity_poly.entity_id
_entity_poly.type
_entity_poly.pdbx_seq_one_letter_code
_entity_poly.pdbx_strand_id
1 'polypeptide(L)'
;RSNNDTEVASMVKTIKDKFDKYWLKSYKYLCIPVIFYPRFKFKFVEFRLGQTFGENAKERIDKVKKRLNMLFNEYLYKLKDSNANSLRQAEHVMAILENDPMADWVQHITKQI
;
A
#
# COMPACT_ATOMS: atom_id res chain seq x y z
N ARG A 1 8.84 41.33 -4.13
CA ARG A 1 8.00 40.20 -4.53
C ARG A 1 7.16 40.67 -5.71
N SER A 2 7.31 40.07 -6.88
CA SER A 2 6.60 40.52 -8.10
C SER A 2 5.12 40.07 -8.07
N ASN A 3 4.24 40.69 -8.85
CA ASN A 3 2.83 40.27 -8.97
C ASN A 3 2.72 38.79 -9.40
N ASN A 4 3.59 38.34 -10.31
CA ASN A 4 3.64 36.95 -10.78
C ASN A 4 3.88 35.95 -9.63
N ASP A 5 4.75 36.29 -8.66
CA ASP A 5 5.02 35.42 -7.50
C ASP A 5 3.78 35.27 -6.59
N THR A 6 2.93 36.28 -6.58
CA THR A 6 1.69 36.30 -5.80
C THR A 6 0.60 35.47 -6.48
N GLU A 7 0.50 35.57 -7.80
CA GLU A 7 -0.42 34.77 -8.61
C GLU A 7 -0.08 33.27 -8.57
N VAL A 8 1.20 32.92 -8.74
CA VAL A 8 1.66 31.53 -8.62
C VAL A 8 1.40 30.99 -7.21
N ALA A 9 1.66 31.78 -6.16
CA ALA A 9 1.40 31.36 -4.79
C ALA A 9 -0.11 31.10 -4.54
N SER A 10 -0.98 31.95 -5.08
CA SER A 10 -2.45 31.77 -5.01
C SER A 10 -2.90 30.48 -5.71
N MET A 11 -2.34 30.21 -6.90
CA MET A 11 -2.62 28.98 -7.63
C MET A 11 -2.15 27.73 -6.87
N VAL A 12 -0.91 27.74 -6.37
CA VAL A 12 -0.35 26.62 -5.58
C VAL A 12 -1.20 26.34 -4.34
N LYS A 13 -1.64 27.38 -3.63
CA LYS A 13 -2.54 27.23 -2.49
C LYS A 13 -3.85 26.53 -2.89
N THR A 14 -4.46 26.96 -3.98
CA THR A 14 -5.71 26.37 -4.49
C THR A 14 -5.54 24.89 -4.87
N ILE A 15 -4.42 24.54 -5.51
CA ILE A 15 -4.09 23.15 -5.86
C ILE A 15 -3.88 22.31 -4.59
N LYS A 16 -3.16 22.84 -3.61
CA LYS A 16 -2.93 22.19 -2.31
C LYS A 16 -4.23 21.94 -1.56
N ASP A 17 -5.13 22.92 -1.48
CA ASP A 17 -6.41 22.77 -0.79
C ASP A 17 -7.27 21.66 -1.41
N LYS A 18 -7.29 21.57 -2.76
CA LYS A 18 -7.94 20.46 -3.46
C LYS A 18 -7.25 19.13 -3.17
N PHE A 19 -5.92 19.09 -3.22
CA PHE A 19 -5.16 17.88 -2.92
C PHE A 19 -5.46 17.37 -1.51
N ASP A 20 -5.37 18.23 -0.49
CA ASP A 20 -5.59 17.85 0.92
C ASP A 20 -7.03 17.33 1.12
N LYS A 21 -8.02 17.96 0.49
CA LYS A 21 -9.43 17.52 0.52
C LYS A 21 -9.62 16.10 -0.02
N TYR A 22 -9.01 15.76 -1.16
CA TYR A 22 -9.15 14.43 -1.75
C TYR A 22 -8.24 13.40 -1.06
N TRP A 23 -7.04 13.81 -0.65
CA TRP A 23 -6.12 12.98 0.12
C TRP A 23 -6.78 12.45 1.39
N LEU A 24 -7.44 13.30 2.18
CA LEU A 24 -8.13 12.90 3.41
C LEU A 24 -9.27 11.90 3.18
N LYS A 25 -9.91 11.92 2.00
CA LYS A 25 -10.98 10.98 1.62
C LYS A 25 -10.42 9.65 1.11
N SER A 26 -9.27 9.69 0.45
CA SER A 26 -8.74 8.58 -0.33
C SER A 26 -7.55 7.84 0.30
N TYR A 27 -6.95 8.37 1.38
CA TYR A 27 -5.71 7.85 1.96
C TYR A 27 -5.73 6.32 2.17
N LYS A 28 -6.82 5.76 2.68
CA LYS A 28 -6.93 4.32 2.96
C LYS A 28 -6.79 3.46 1.71
N TYR A 29 -7.27 3.94 0.55
CA TYR A 29 -7.15 3.23 -0.72
C TYR A 29 -5.76 3.42 -1.34
N LEU A 30 -5.11 4.55 -1.08
CA LEU A 30 -3.74 4.82 -1.53
C LEU A 30 -2.71 4.02 -0.72
N CYS A 31 -2.98 3.74 0.55
CA CYS A 31 -2.11 2.93 1.40
C CYS A 31 -2.02 1.47 0.96
N ILE A 32 -3.10 0.87 0.45
CA ILE A 32 -3.12 -0.58 0.13
C ILE A 32 -2.14 -0.94 -0.99
N PRO A 33 -2.13 -0.28 -2.16
CA PRO A 33 -1.12 -0.53 -3.19
C PRO A 33 0.29 -0.32 -2.66
N VAL A 34 0.52 0.75 -1.88
CA VAL A 34 1.82 1.03 -1.25
C VAL A 34 2.31 -0.17 -0.44
N ILE A 35 1.46 -0.80 0.37
CA ILE A 35 1.82 -1.97 1.19
C ILE A 35 2.17 -3.19 0.32
N PHE A 36 1.61 -3.30 -0.88
CA PHE A 36 1.91 -4.41 -1.80
C PHE A 36 3.15 -4.19 -2.65
N TYR A 37 3.71 -2.98 -2.69
CA TYR A 37 5.00 -2.79 -3.32
C TYR A 37 6.10 -3.44 -2.47
N PRO A 38 6.96 -4.30 -3.04
CA PRO A 38 7.98 -5.06 -2.29
C PRO A 38 8.90 -4.20 -1.42
N ARG A 39 9.08 -2.93 -1.80
CA ARG A 39 9.92 -1.95 -1.12
C ARG A 39 9.28 -1.39 0.16
N PHE A 40 7.96 -1.42 0.29
CA PHE A 40 7.24 -0.74 1.35
C PHE A 40 6.40 -1.73 2.15
N LYS A 41 6.73 -1.91 3.43
CA LYS A 41 5.94 -2.73 4.36
C LYS A 41 4.86 -1.89 5.03
N PHE A 42 3.92 -2.54 5.70
CA PHE A 42 2.90 -1.86 6.52
C PHE A 42 3.48 -0.80 7.47
N LYS A 43 4.67 -1.06 8.05
CA LYS A 43 5.40 -0.10 8.88
C LYS A 43 5.68 1.26 8.22
N PHE A 44 5.86 1.29 6.90
CA PHE A 44 6.02 2.55 6.17
C PHE A 44 4.75 3.39 6.21
N VAL A 45 3.58 2.74 6.06
CA VAL A 45 2.29 3.42 6.18
C VAL A 45 2.05 3.89 7.61
N GLU A 46 2.38 3.09 8.63
CA GLU A 46 2.31 3.50 10.03
C GLU A 46 3.13 4.76 10.30
N PHE A 47 4.38 4.78 9.84
CA PHE A 47 5.26 5.94 9.96
C PHE A 47 4.68 7.19 9.29
N ARG A 48 4.24 7.08 8.02
CA ARG A 48 3.72 8.24 7.26
C ARG A 48 2.40 8.77 7.83
N LEU A 49 1.52 7.89 8.29
CA LEU A 49 0.27 8.29 8.93
C LEU A 49 0.52 8.92 10.31
N GLY A 50 1.51 8.42 11.06
CA GLY A 50 1.99 9.04 12.31
C GLY A 50 2.41 10.49 12.10
N GLN A 51 3.28 10.73 11.10
CA GLN A 51 3.75 12.09 10.76
C GLN A 51 2.63 13.01 10.29
N THR A 52 1.59 12.47 9.63
CA THR A 52 0.52 13.28 9.02
C THR A 52 -0.60 13.60 10.00
N PHE A 53 -0.95 12.67 10.89
CA PHE A 53 -2.16 12.76 11.72
C PHE A 53 -1.89 12.85 13.22
N GLY A 54 -0.64 12.68 13.67
CA GLY A 54 -0.26 12.77 15.08
C GLY A 54 -1.08 11.83 15.96
N GLU A 55 -1.70 12.36 17.00
CA GLU A 55 -2.54 11.61 17.95
C GLU A 55 -3.71 10.87 17.26
N ASN A 56 -4.22 11.42 16.16
CA ASN A 56 -5.30 10.82 15.37
C ASN A 56 -4.83 9.72 14.40
N ALA A 57 -3.53 9.40 14.37
CA ALA A 57 -2.97 8.42 13.45
C ALA A 57 -3.45 6.99 13.74
N LYS A 58 -3.58 6.63 15.02
CA LYS A 58 -3.93 5.26 15.44
C LYS A 58 -5.24 4.77 14.79
N GLU A 59 -6.29 5.56 14.89
CA GLU A 59 -7.60 5.23 14.30
C GLU A 59 -7.52 5.04 12.77
N ARG A 60 -6.66 5.81 12.10
CA ARG A 60 -6.47 5.75 10.65
C ARG A 60 -5.63 4.55 10.23
N ILE A 61 -4.59 4.24 11.00
CA ILE A 61 -3.78 3.03 10.82
C ILE A 61 -4.67 1.79 10.98
N ASP A 62 -5.52 1.75 12.01
CA ASP A 62 -6.46 0.65 12.25
C ASP A 62 -7.46 0.48 11.10
N LYS A 63 -7.95 1.59 10.52
CA LYS A 63 -8.81 1.54 9.31
C LYS A 63 -8.09 0.92 8.11
N VAL A 64 -6.81 1.25 7.90
CA VAL A 64 -6.01 0.66 6.80
C VAL A 64 -5.76 -0.82 7.07
N LYS A 65 -5.36 -1.19 8.30
CA LYS A 65 -5.14 -2.57 8.72
C LYS A 65 -6.39 -3.42 8.55
N LYS A 66 -7.55 -2.90 8.97
CA LYS A 66 -8.85 -3.55 8.80
C LYS A 66 -9.14 -3.78 7.31
N ARG A 67 -8.90 -2.80 6.44
CA ARG A 67 -9.11 -2.96 5.00
C ARG A 67 -8.16 -4.00 4.39
N LEU A 68 -6.90 -4.03 4.81
CA LEU A 68 -5.92 -5.01 4.36
C LEU A 68 -6.33 -6.43 4.76
N ASN A 69 -6.74 -6.62 6.02
CA ASN A 69 -7.22 -7.91 6.52
C ASN A 69 -8.49 -8.38 5.78
N MET A 70 -9.44 -7.47 5.51
CA MET A 70 -10.62 -7.80 4.72
C MET A 70 -10.25 -8.31 3.32
N LEU A 71 -9.30 -7.65 2.65
CA LEU A 71 -8.85 -8.05 1.32
C LEU A 71 -8.19 -9.43 1.35
N PHE A 72 -7.35 -9.69 2.35
CA PHE A 72 -6.71 -10.99 2.53
C PHE A 72 -7.71 -12.10 2.82
N ASN A 73 -8.68 -11.85 3.71
CA ASN A 73 -9.73 -12.82 4.02
C ASN A 73 -10.63 -13.12 2.81
N GLU A 74 -10.98 -12.12 2.01
CA GLU A 74 -11.74 -12.32 0.77
C GLU A 74 -10.95 -13.18 -0.23
N TYR A 75 -9.65 -12.92 -0.37
CA TYR A 75 -8.76 -13.74 -1.19
C TYR A 75 -8.73 -15.20 -0.72
N LEU A 76 -8.50 -15.43 0.58
CA LEU A 76 -8.50 -16.77 1.17
C LEU A 76 -9.85 -17.49 1.02
N TYR A 77 -10.95 -16.76 1.15
CA TYR A 77 -12.29 -17.31 0.95
C TYR A 77 -12.48 -17.79 -0.49
N LYS A 78 -12.14 -16.96 -1.48
CA LYS A 78 -12.20 -17.34 -2.91
C LYS A 78 -11.29 -18.53 -3.24
N LEU A 79 -10.13 -18.63 -2.62
CA LEU A 79 -9.24 -19.79 -2.76
C LEU A 79 -9.87 -21.09 -2.25
N LYS A 80 -10.60 -21.03 -1.13
CA LYS A 80 -11.27 -22.19 -0.53
C LYS A 80 -12.49 -22.63 -1.34
N ASP A 81 -13.24 -21.67 -1.86
CA ASP A 81 -14.47 -21.92 -2.63
C ASP A 81 -14.19 -22.53 -4.03
N SER A 82 -12.98 -22.33 -4.56
CA SER A 82 -12.58 -22.82 -5.89
C SER A 82 -12.12 -24.30 -5.95
N ASN A 83 -12.17 -25.05 -4.83
CA ASN A 83 -11.69 -26.44 -4.67
C ASN A 83 -10.20 -26.70 -4.97
N ALA A 84 -9.46 -27.15 -3.93
CA ALA A 84 -8.14 -27.82 -3.84
C ALA A 84 -6.96 -27.39 -4.74
N ASN A 85 -7.15 -27.11 -6.02
CA ASN A 85 -6.11 -26.66 -6.95
C ASN A 85 -5.61 -25.24 -6.61
N SER A 86 -6.48 -24.33 -6.13
CA SER A 86 -6.08 -22.96 -5.81
C SER A 86 -5.30 -22.84 -4.50
N LEU A 87 -5.58 -23.69 -3.49
CA LEU A 87 -4.76 -23.81 -2.28
C LEU A 87 -3.39 -24.41 -2.61
N ARG A 88 -3.34 -25.44 -3.46
CA ARG A 88 -2.08 -25.94 -4.04
C ARG A 88 -1.37 -24.90 -4.88
N GLN A 89 -2.07 -23.98 -5.54
CA GLN A 89 -1.49 -22.92 -6.35
C GLN A 89 -1.00 -21.74 -5.49
N ALA A 90 -1.67 -21.42 -4.38
CA ALA A 90 -1.21 -20.45 -3.40
C ALA A 90 -0.04 -21.00 -2.57
N GLU A 91 -0.09 -22.27 -2.17
CA GLU A 91 1.03 -23.00 -1.59
C GLU A 91 2.18 -23.12 -2.61
N HIS A 92 1.93 -23.38 -3.89
CA HIS A 92 2.95 -23.41 -4.96
C HIS A 92 3.51 -22.02 -5.28
N VAL A 93 2.71 -20.96 -5.29
CA VAL A 93 3.20 -19.56 -5.37
C VAL A 93 4.08 -19.21 -4.17
N MET A 94 3.81 -19.80 -3.00
CA MET A 94 4.60 -19.62 -1.78
C MET A 94 5.77 -20.62 -1.63
N ALA A 95 5.74 -21.79 -2.30
CA ALA A 95 6.63 -22.92 -2.03
C ALA A 95 7.39 -23.48 -3.25
N ILE A 96 6.93 -23.27 -4.50
CA ILE A 96 7.63 -23.71 -5.71
C ILE A 96 7.63 -22.58 -6.73
N LEU A 97 8.74 -21.86 -6.67
CA LEU A 97 9.24 -20.93 -7.67
C LEU A 97 10.23 -21.70 -8.57
N GLU A 98 10.00 -22.98 -8.90
CA GLU A 98 10.96 -23.80 -9.69
C GLU A 98 10.93 -23.50 -11.20
N ASN A 99 9.89 -22.81 -11.70
CA ASN A 99 9.81 -22.32 -13.07
C ASN A 99 9.40 -20.83 -13.13
N ASP A 100 9.62 -20.08 -12.06
CA ASP A 100 9.32 -18.65 -12.06
C ASP A 100 10.39 -17.91 -12.87
N PRO A 101 9.99 -17.12 -13.89
CA PRO A 101 10.89 -16.25 -14.63
C PRO A 101 11.80 -15.37 -13.76
N MET A 102 11.43 -15.16 -12.50
CA MET A 102 12.10 -14.30 -11.52
C MET A 102 12.83 -15.05 -10.39
N ALA A 103 12.98 -16.38 -10.52
CA ALA A 103 13.77 -17.20 -9.59
C ALA A 103 15.20 -16.68 -9.42
N ASP A 104 15.83 -16.29 -10.53
CA ASP A 104 17.17 -15.69 -10.54
C ASP A 104 17.24 -14.41 -9.70
N TRP A 105 16.17 -13.60 -9.72
CA TRP A 105 16.09 -12.35 -8.96
C TRP A 105 15.89 -12.60 -7.46
N VAL A 106 15.06 -13.56 -7.09
CA VAL A 106 14.87 -13.98 -5.69
C VAL A 106 16.19 -14.50 -5.10
N GLN A 107 16.95 -15.29 -5.86
CA GLN A 107 18.26 -15.78 -5.44
C GLN A 107 19.29 -14.64 -5.31
N HIS A 108 19.27 -13.66 -6.21
CA HIS A 108 20.13 -12.48 -6.15
C HIS A 108 19.89 -11.65 -4.87
N ILE A 109 18.63 -11.39 -4.51
CA ILE A 109 18.29 -10.62 -3.31
C ILE A 109 18.71 -11.37 -2.04
N THR A 110 18.55 -12.69 -2.01
CA THR A 110 18.86 -13.52 -0.83
C THR A 110 20.37 -13.55 -0.54
N LYS A 111 21.23 -13.42 -1.55
CA LYS A 111 22.69 -13.37 -1.38
C LYS A 111 23.23 -12.03 -0.87
N GLN A 112 22.42 -10.96 -0.87
CA GLN A 112 22.82 -9.64 -0.39
C GLN A 112 22.37 -9.35 1.06
N ILE A 113 21.79 -10.35 1.72
CA ILE A 113 21.49 -10.36 3.16
C ILE A 113 22.55 -11.20 3.84
#